data_AF-A0A2E6QPJ9-F1
#
_entry.id   AF-A0A2E6QPJ9-F1
#
_cell.length_a   1.000
_cell.length_b   1.000
_cell.length_c   1.000
_cell.angle_alpha   90.00
_cell.angle_beta   90.00
_cell.angle_gamma   90.00
#
_symmetry.space_group_name_H-M   'P 1'
#
loop_
_entity.id
_entity.type
_entity.pdbx_description
1 polymer ?
#
loop_
_entity_poly.entity_id
_entity_poly.type
_entity_poly.pdbx_seq_one_letter_code
_entity_poly.pdbx_strand_id
1 'polypeptide(L)'
;MKKSLLLIIISFLINCDSKIELKTVTVQEFSIFIDSTNYITDAEKFGWSFVQKDVYNFQVETKVSWKSPNGNPVLNQNLPVTQISYNDAIAYCKWAGVKLPTYDQYWEAVSNDKRPIVSEADSIEVVSNVNIVGNVWDLTLTENKKGEIRLAGGSYLCSPNTCHGTQPERKLFVDKETANTHISMVVYNPNI
;
A
#
# COMPACT_ATOMS: atom_id res chain seq x y z
N MET A 1 9.26 56.55 -35.83
CA MET A 1 9.51 55.09 -35.90
C MET A 1 9.39 54.51 -34.50
N LYS A 2 8.27 53.85 -34.17
CA LYS A 2 8.01 53.24 -32.85
C LYS A 2 8.66 51.85 -32.80
N LYS A 3 9.67 51.65 -31.94
CA LYS A 3 10.18 50.31 -31.60
C LYS A 3 9.36 49.77 -30.43
N SER A 4 8.47 48.83 -30.70
CA SER A 4 7.73 48.10 -29.66
C SER A 4 8.65 47.03 -29.09
N LEU A 5 9.02 47.16 -27.82
CA LEU A 5 9.83 46.18 -27.10
C LEU A 5 8.88 45.13 -26.51
N LEU A 6 8.85 43.94 -27.10
CA LEU A 6 8.04 42.82 -26.64
C LEU A 6 8.73 42.20 -25.41
N LEU A 7 8.22 42.46 -24.21
CA LEU A 7 8.67 41.82 -22.98
C LEU A 7 8.12 40.38 -22.94
N ILE A 8 8.98 39.38 -23.13
CA ILE A 8 8.64 37.97 -22.92
C ILE A 8 8.77 37.70 -21.42
N ILE A 9 7.63 37.63 -20.73
CA ILE A 9 7.55 37.20 -19.34
C ILE A 9 7.68 35.68 -19.33
N ILE A 10 8.89 35.18 -19.09
CA ILE A 10 9.13 33.76 -18.80
C ILE A 10 8.65 33.52 -17.36
N SER A 11 7.43 33.04 -17.21
CA SER A 11 6.94 32.54 -15.94
C SER A 11 7.69 31.24 -15.60
N PHE A 12 8.72 31.34 -14.75
CA PHE A 12 9.24 30.18 -14.04
C PHE A 12 8.14 29.70 -13.09
N LEU A 13 7.37 28.71 -13.53
CA LEU A 13 6.59 27.87 -12.62
C LEU A 13 7.60 27.13 -11.76
N ILE A 14 7.86 27.64 -10.56
CA ILE A 14 8.51 26.88 -9.51
C ILE A 14 7.50 25.80 -9.14
N ASN A 15 7.59 24.64 -9.80
CA ASN A 15 6.88 23.45 -9.37
C ASN A 15 7.57 23.02 -8.07
N CYS A 16 7.01 23.46 -6.95
CA CYS A 16 7.40 22.99 -5.64
C CYS A 16 6.80 21.59 -5.54
N ASP A 17 7.47 20.58 -6.11
CA ASP A 17 7.09 19.18 -5.92
C ASP A 17 7.36 18.85 -4.45
N SER A 18 6.35 19.06 -3.61
CA SER A 18 6.37 18.64 -2.21
C SER A 18 6.42 17.11 -2.20
N LYS A 19 7.62 16.56 -2.01
CA LYS A 19 7.82 15.12 -1.84
C LYS A 19 6.95 14.63 -0.70
N ILE A 20 6.06 13.67 -0.99
CA ILE A 20 5.22 13.06 0.04
C ILE A 20 6.06 12.10 0.89
N GLU A 21 5.74 12.02 2.18
CA GLU A 21 6.27 11.01 3.07
C GLU A 21 5.23 9.89 3.24
N LEU A 22 5.63 8.67 2.90
CA LEU A 22 4.76 7.50 2.99
C LEU A 22 5.02 6.74 4.28
N LYS A 23 3.92 6.31 4.90
CA LYS A 23 3.91 5.52 6.12
C LYS A 23 3.03 4.30 5.94
N THR A 24 3.57 3.12 6.24
CA THR A 24 2.81 1.87 6.32
C THR A 24 1.86 1.92 7.50
N VAL A 25 0.61 1.54 7.30
CA VAL A 25 -0.39 1.48 8.38
C VAL A 25 -0.21 0.20 9.19
N THR A 26 -0.10 0.32 10.50
CA THR A 26 0.07 -0.85 11.39
C THR A 26 -1.26 -1.48 11.78
N VAL A 27 -1.20 -2.72 12.29
CA VAL A 27 -2.36 -3.38 12.90
C VAL A 27 -2.93 -2.55 14.05
N GLN A 28 -2.08 -1.90 14.86
CA GLN A 28 -2.52 -1.01 15.94
C GLN A 28 -3.34 0.18 15.41
N GLU A 29 -2.88 0.83 14.35
CA GLU A 29 -3.55 2.00 13.81
C GLU A 29 -4.87 1.63 13.15
N PHE A 30 -4.89 0.50 12.45
CA PHE A 30 -6.11 -0.02 11.86
C PHE A 30 -7.12 -0.48 12.92
N SER A 31 -6.66 -1.04 14.06
CA SER A 31 -7.58 -1.42 15.14
C SER A 31 -8.30 -0.20 15.72
N ILE A 32 -7.61 0.93 15.89
CA ILE A 32 -8.23 2.19 16.34
C ILE A 32 -9.33 2.65 15.39
N PHE A 33 -9.10 2.55 14.08
CA PHE A 33 -10.13 2.81 13.07
C PHE A 33 -11.35 1.92 13.30
N ILE A 34 -11.15 0.60 13.32
CA ILE A 34 -12.23 -0.38 13.49
C ILE A 34 -13.02 -0.14 14.79
N ASP A 35 -12.32 0.05 15.91
CA ASP A 35 -12.95 0.25 17.22
C ASP A 35 -13.74 1.56 17.28
N SER A 36 -13.28 2.60 16.59
CA SER A 36 -13.95 3.91 16.59
C SER A 36 -15.17 3.99 15.66
N THR A 37 -15.22 3.15 14.61
CA THR A 37 -16.27 3.23 13.58
C THR A 37 -17.18 2.00 13.55
N ASN A 38 -16.83 0.92 14.23
CA ASN A 38 -17.42 -0.41 14.06
C ASN A 38 -17.40 -0.87 12.59
N TYR A 39 -16.36 -0.48 11.85
CA TYR A 39 -16.25 -0.86 10.44
C TYR A 39 -16.00 -2.37 10.33
N ILE A 40 -16.58 -2.99 9.31
CA ILE A 40 -16.42 -4.42 9.01
C ILE A 40 -15.67 -4.51 7.69
N THR A 41 -14.53 -5.17 7.69
CA THR A 41 -13.69 -5.34 6.47
C THR A 41 -14.37 -6.22 5.44
N ASP A 42 -13.98 -6.10 4.17
CA ASP A 42 -14.52 -6.97 3.12
C ASP A 42 -14.25 -8.45 3.40
N ALA A 43 -13.04 -8.80 3.89
CA ALA A 43 -12.74 -10.17 4.34
C ALA A 43 -13.69 -10.65 5.45
N GLU A 44 -14.03 -9.79 6.43
CA GLU A 44 -14.99 -10.11 7.48
C GLU A 44 -16.43 -10.24 6.94
N LYS A 45 -16.85 -9.40 5.97
CA LYS A 45 -18.17 -9.48 5.32
C LYS A 45 -18.32 -10.77 4.52
N PHE A 46 -17.30 -11.16 3.78
CA PHE A 46 -17.29 -12.41 3.01
C PHE A 46 -17.18 -13.63 3.92
N GLY A 47 -16.51 -13.50 5.07
CA GLY A 47 -16.23 -14.60 5.99
C GLY A 47 -15.09 -15.51 5.52
N TRP A 48 -14.41 -15.13 4.44
CA TRP A 48 -13.26 -15.82 3.85
C TRP A 48 -12.32 -14.82 3.18
N SER A 49 -11.05 -15.22 3.02
CA SER A 49 -10.07 -14.45 2.24
C SER A 49 -8.96 -15.35 1.71
N PHE A 50 -8.03 -14.77 0.96
CA PHE A 50 -6.89 -15.50 0.41
C PHE A 50 -5.73 -15.54 1.41
N VAL A 51 -5.22 -16.75 1.65
CA VAL A 51 -3.99 -17.02 2.39
C VAL A 51 -2.95 -17.54 1.41
N GLN A 52 -1.98 -16.69 1.10
CA GLN A 52 -0.91 -17.02 0.17
C GLN A 52 0.26 -17.65 0.93
N LYS A 53 0.66 -18.86 0.50
CA LYS A 53 1.74 -19.63 1.12
C LYS A 53 3.08 -19.36 0.44
N ASP A 54 3.05 -19.18 -0.88
CA ASP A 54 4.18 -18.79 -1.71
C ASP A 54 3.69 -18.08 -2.98
N VAL A 55 4.60 -17.77 -3.91
CA VAL A 55 4.28 -17.06 -5.16
C VAL A 55 3.34 -17.82 -6.11
N TYR A 56 3.21 -19.13 -5.98
CA TYR A 56 2.39 -20.00 -6.83
C TYR A 56 1.14 -20.54 -6.13
N ASN A 57 1.18 -20.65 -4.80
CA ASN A 57 0.16 -21.34 -4.03
C ASN A 57 -0.59 -20.37 -3.10
N PHE A 58 -1.90 -20.28 -3.32
CA PHE A 58 -2.83 -19.61 -2.42
C PHE A 58 -3.99 -20.53 -2.06
N GLN A 59 -4.57 -20.29 -0.88
CA GLN A 59 -5.72 -21.01 -0.36
C GLN A 59 -6.82 -20.02 -0.03
N VAL A 60 -8.07 -20.41 -0.29
CA VAL A 60 -9.23 -19.70 0.24
C VAL A 60 -9.48 -20.26 1.64
N GLU A 61 -9.32 -19.43 2.65
CA GLU A 61 -9.52 -19.81 4.04
C GLU A 61 -10.72 -19.08 4.61
N THR A 62 -11.49 -19.75 5.46
CA THR A 62 -12.59 -19.12 6.20
C THR A 62 -12.08 -18.54 7.51
N LYS A 63 -12.77 -17.53 8.06
CA LYS A 63 -12.43 -16.92 9.36
C LYS A 63 -11.00 -16.33 9.42
N VAL A 64 -10.47 -15.91 8.27
CA VAL A 64 -9.25 -15.10 8.20
C VAL A 64 -9.61 -13.65 7.92
N SER A 65 -8.92 -12.73 8.58
CA SER A 65 -9.09 -11.29 8.44
C SER A 65 -7.84 -10.59 8.96
N TRP A 66 -7.84 -9.25 9.00
CA TRP A 66 -6.74 -8.46 9.57
C TRP A 66 -6.38 -8.85 11.02
N LYS A 67 -7.32 -9.40 11.79
CA LYS A 67 -7.10 -9.89 13.17
C LYS A 67 -6.33 -11.20 13.21
N SER A 68 -6.55 -12.06 12.21
CA SER A 68 -5.92 -13.37 12.07
C SER A 68 -5.56 -13.69 10.62
N PRO A 69 -4.54 -13.03 10.03
CA PRO A 69 -4.30 -13.03 8.60
C PRO A 69 -4.10 -14.42 7.98
N ASN A 70 -3.46 -15.31 8.72
CA ASN A 70 -3.16 -16.69 8.30
C ASN A 70 -3.90 -17.73 9.18
N GLY A 71 -4.97 -17.31 9.86
CA GLY A 71 -5.70 -18.12 10.83
C GLY A 71 -5.18 -18.02 12.27
N ASN A 72 -3.99 -17.45 12.49
CA ASN A 72 -3.47 -17.17 13.84
C ASN A 72 -3.63 -15.69 14.19
N PRO A 73 -3.98 -15.35 15.45
CA PRO A 73 -4.06 -13.96 15.89
C PRO A 73 -2.75 -13.20 15.70
N VAL A 74 -2.84 -11.93 15.30
CA VAL A 74 -1.66 -11.05 15.25
C VAL A 74 -1.25 -10.65 16.66
N LEU A 75 -0.06 -11.10 17.08
CA LEU A 75 0.50 -10.79 18.40
C LEU A 75 1.24 -9.46 18.43
N ASN A 76 1.93 -9.10 17.35
CA ASN A 76 2.69 -7.86 17.26
C ASN A 76 1.90 -6.81 16.48
N GLN A 77 1.43 -5.78 17.19
CA GLN A 77 0.59 -4.72 16.64
C GLN A 77 1.35 -3.72 15.76
N ASN A 78 2.69 -3.79 15.74
CA ASN A 78 3.56 -2.97 14.89
C ASN A 78 3.86 -3.61 13.52
N LEU A 79 3.26 -4.77 13.21
CA LEU A 79 3.26 -5.32 11.86
C LEU A 79 2.37 -4.47 10.95
N PRO A 80 2.62 -4.46 9.63
CA PRO A 80 1.67 -3.86 8.68
C PRO A 80 0.32 -4.56 8.80
N VAL A 81 -0.77 -3.79 8.67
CA VAL A 81 -2.10 -4.40 8.57
C VAL A 81 -2.24 -5.11 7.23
N THR A 82 -2.65 -6.37 7.24
CA THR A 82 -2.90 -7.17 6.02
C THR A 82 -4.33 -7.69 5.99
N GLN A 83 -4.69 -8.48 4.98
CA GLN A 83 -6.08 -8.93 4.76
C GLN A 83 -7.08 -7.76 4.71
N ILE A 84 -6.66 -6.67 4.06
CA ILE A 84 -7.50 -5.51 3.77
C ILE A 84 -7.67 -5.39 2.26
N SER A 85 -8.87 -4.98 1.83
CA SER A 85 -9.18 -4.67 0.44
C SER A 85 -8.88 -3.21 0.12
N TYR A 86 -9.01 -2.83 -1.16
CA TYR A 86 -8.98 -1.42 -1.55
C TYR A 86 -10.11 -0.62 -0.89
N ASN A 87 -11.31 -1.19 -0.77
CA ASN A 87 -12.43 -0.50 -0.13
C ASN A 87 -12.15 -0.23 1.37
N ASP A 88 -11.54 -1.19 2.05
CA ASP A 88 -11.14 -1.06 3.45
C ASP A 88 -10.10 0.08 3.61
N ALA A 89 -9.11 0.11 2.71
CA ALA A 89 -8.08 1.15 2.69
C ALA A 89 -8.64 2.55 2.44
N ILE A 90 -9.61 2.69 1.51
CA ILE A 90 -10.27 3.97 1.24
C ILE A 90 -11.13 4.42 2.43
N ALA A 91 -11.81 3.50 3.10
CA ALA A 91 -12.58 3.80 4.30
C ALA A 91 -11.67 4.30 5.44
N TYR A 92 -10.54 3.63 5.65
CA TYR A 92 -9.52 4.08 6.60
C TYR A 92 -8.98 5.47 6.24
N CYS A 93 -8.60 5.70 4.98
CA CYS A 93 -8.06 6.98 4.52
C CYS A 93 -9.05 8.13 4.78
N LYS A 94 -10.33 7.91 4.48
CA LYS A 94 -11.40 8.89 4.72
C LYS A 94 -11.53 9.22 6.22
N TRP A 95 -11.46 8.22 7.09
CA TRP A 95 -11.55 8.41 8.53
C TRP A 95 -10.33 9.12 9.12
N ALA A 96 -9.12 8.72 8.72
CA ALA A 96 -7.86 9.26 9.24
C ALA A 96 -7.47 10.61 8.62
N GLY A 97 -8.14 11.06 7.55
CA GLY A 97 -7.78 12.28 6.83
C GLY A 97 -6.46 12.16 6.05
N VAL A 98 -6.12 10.95 5.63
CA VAL A 98 -4.91 10.62 4.85
C VAL A 98 -5.29 10.12 3.46
N LYS A 99 -4.31 9.86 2.59
CA LYS A 99 -4.54 9.32 1.24
C LYS A 99 -3.58 8.18 0.92
N LEU A 100 -4.07 7.23 0.13
CA LEU A 100 -3.19 6.32 -0.62
C LEU A 100 -2.39 7.10 -1.67
N PRO A 101 -1.14 6.74 -1.94
CA PRO A 101 -0.41 7.31 -3.08
C PRO A 101 -0.94 6.76 -4.40
N THR A 102 -0.72 7.50 -5.49
CA THR A 102 -0.69 6.89 -6.83
C THR A 102 0.56 6.00 -6.96
N TYR A 103 0.58 5.11 -7.95
CA TYR A 103 1.74 4.26 -8.21
C TYR A 103 3.03 5.04 -8.43
N ASP A 104 2.96 6.16 -9.17
CA ASP A 104 4.15 6.96 -9.47
C ASP A 104 4.63 7.72 -8.22
N GLN A 105 3.69 8.27 -7.43
CA GLN A 105 3.99 8.88 -6.13
C GLN A 105 4.64 7.88 -5.16
N TYR A 106 4.21 6.61 -5.19
CA TYR A 106 4.83 5.57 -4.38
C TYR A 106 6.33 5.47 -4.65
N TRP A 107 6.71 5.26 -5.91
CA TRP A 107 8.12 5.08 -6.28
C TRP A 107 8.96 6.35 -6.19
N GLU A 108 8.35 7.53 -6.35
CA GLU A 108 9.04 8.80 -6.12
C GLU A 108 9.47 8.95 -4.65
N ALA A 109 8.58 8.58 -3.71
CA ALA A 109 8.81 8.69 -2.28
C ALA A 109 9.88 7.72 -1.76
N VAL A 110 10.02 6.54 -2.37
CA VAL A 110 11.00 5.48 -1.98
C VAL A 110 12.43 5.99 -1.89
N SER A 111 12.82 6.94 -2.75
CA SER A 111 14.22 7.40 -2.90
C SER A 111 14.92 7.83 -1.60
N ASN A 112 14.14 8.25 -0.59
CA ASN A 112 14.65 8.74 0.70
C ASN A 112 14.68 7.67 1.81
N ASP A 113 14.02 6.53 1.65
CA ASP A 113 14.01 5.47 2.66
C ASP A 113 15.23 4.56 2.48
N LYS A 114 16.10 4.50 3.50
CA LYS A 114 17.35 3.72 3.50
C LYS A 114 17.25 2.41 4.27
N ARG A 115 16.06 2.07 4.78
CA ARG A 115 15.84 0.82 5.49
C ARG A 115 15.93 -0.38 4.54
N PRO A 116 16.22 -1.59 5.05
CA PRO A 116 16.29 -2.80 4.25
C PRO A 116 14.99 -3.08 3.49
N ILE A 117 15.12 -3.44 2.20
CA ILE A 117 14.03 -4.03 1.42
C ILE A 117 13.92 -5.50 1.79
N VAL A 118 12.73 -5.96 2.18
CA VAL A 118 12.49 -7.36 2.54
C VAL A 118 11.80 -8.08 1.40
N SER A 119 12.56 -8.92 0.70
CA SER A 119 12.11 -9.86 -0.30
C SER A 119 12.78 -11.21 -0.03
N GLU A 120 12.15 -12.31 -0.43
CA GLU A 120 12.66 -13.67 -0.19
C GLU A 120 12.84 -14.00 1.30
N ALA A 121 11.89 -13.60 2.13
CA ALA A 121 11.92 -13.84 3.57
C ALA A 121 10.86 -14.85 4.00
N ASP A 122 11.02 -15.39 5.22
CA ASP A 122 10.08 -16.37 5.79
C ASP A 122 8.82 -15.70 6.38
N SER A 123 8.91 -14.41 6.74
CA SER A 123 7.84 -13.69 7.43
C SER A 123 7.81 -12.21 7.12
N ILE A 124 6.65 -11.60 7.43
CA ILE A 124 6.46 -10.15 7.48
C ILE A 124 7.21 -9.58 8.68
N GLU A 125 7.90 -8.47 8.44
CA GLU A 125 8.68 -7.72 9.42
C GLU A 125 7.94 -6.50 9.97
N VAL A 126 8.41 -6.03 11.14
CA VAL A 126 7.88 -4.83 11.81
C VAL A 126 8.15 -3.57 10.97
N VAL A 127 7.15 -2.70 10.85
CA VAL A 127 7.19 -1.54 9.92
C VAL A 127 8.35 -0.58 10.15
N SER A 128 8.88 -0.47 11.38
CA SER A 128 10.01 0.42 11.68
C SER A 128 11.34 -0.08 11.12
N ASN A 129 11.46 -1.39 10.89
CA ASN A 129 12.75 -2.04 10.59
C ASN A 129 13.02 -2.16 9.09
N VAL A 130 12.02 -1.91 8.25
CA VAL A 130 12.05 -2.24 6.82
C VAL A 130 11.56 -1.08 5.98
N ASN A 131 12.00 -1.07 4.72
CA ASN A 131 11.49 -0.16 3.71
C ASN A 131 10.01 -0.42 3.44
N ILE A 132 9.31 0.57 2.88
CA ILE A 132 7.97 0.36 2.32
C ILE A 132 8.03 -0.60 1.11
N VAL A 133 9.15 -0.61 0.36
CA VAL A 133 9.37 -1.58 -0.72
C VAL A 133 9.73 -2.94 -0.14
N GLY A 134 9.07 -3.98 -0.64
CA GLY A 134 9.11 -5.31 -0.06
C GLY A 134 8.22 -5.40 1.18
N ASN A 135 8.41 -6.44 1.97
CA ASN A 135 7.61 -6.80 3.13
C ASN A 135 6.15 -7.15 2.77
N VAL A 136 5.34 -6.21 2.27
CA VAL A 136 3.95 -6.41 1.85
C VAL A 136 3.65 -5.58 0.60
N TRP A 137 2.73 -6.06 -0.23
CA TRP A 137 2.20 -5.26 -1.34
C TRP A 137 1.36 -4.11 -0.82
N ASP A 138 1.53 -2.92 -1.39
CA ASP A 138 0.75 -1.74 -1.03
C ASP A 138 -0.30 -1.39 -2.08
N LEU A 139 -1.51 -1.11 -1.62
CA LEU A 139 -2.61 -0.57 -2.41
C LEU A 139 -2.31 0.88 -2.84
N THR A 140 -2.68 1.22 -4.08
CA THR A 140 -2.50 2.58 -4.64
C THR A 140 -3.82 3.13 -5.19
N LEU A 141 -3.86 4.43 -5.51
CA LEU A 141 -4.99 5.04 -6.25
C LEU A 141 -4.98 4.75 -7.75
N THR A 142 -3.95 4.07 -8.27
CA THR A 142 -3.80 3.86 -9.71
C THR A 142 -4.65 2.69 -10.18
N GLU A 143 -5.66 2.99 -10.98
CA GLU A 143 -6.62 2.03 -11.52
C GLU A 143 -6.36 1.78 -13.02
N ASN A 144 -6.51 0.54 -13.49
CA ASN A 144 -6.43 0.22 -14.91
C ASN A 144 -7.79 0.38 -15.62
N LYS A 145 -7.84 0.16 -16.93
CA LYS A 145 -9.08 0.31 -17.73
C LYS A 145 -10.22 -0.64 -17.34
N LYS A 146 -9.93 -1.73 -16.61
CA LYS A 146 -10.92 -2.71 -16.13
C LYS A 146 -11.41 -2.39 -14.72
N GLY A 147 -10.82 -1.40 -14.07
CA GLY A 147 -11.14 -1.03 -12.71
C GLY A 147 -10.33 -1.73 -11.63
N GLU A 148 -9.26 -2.45 -12.02
CA GLU A 148 -8.38 -3.15 -11.09
C GLU A 148 -7.29 -2.19 -10.59
N ILE A 149 -6.95 -2.32 -9.31
CA ILE A 149 -6.02 -1.48 -8.57
C ILE A 149 -4.60 -1.97 -8.74
N ARG A 150 -3.69 -1.07 -9.10
CA ARG A 150 -2.27 -1.37 -9.24
C ARG A 150 -1.61 -1.47 -7.86
N LEU A 151 -0.95 -2.59 -7.59
CA LEU A 151 -0.17 -2.81 -6.37
C LEU A 151 1.28 -2.35 -6.55
N ALA A 152 1.91 -1.85 -5.48
CA ALA A 152 3.29 -1.39 -5.46
C ALA A 152 4.13 -2.09 -4.38
N GLY A 153 5.47 -1.97 -4.48
CA GLY A 153 6.42 -2.40 -3.45
C GLY A 153 6.89 -3.86 -3.53
N GLY A 154 6.00 -4.81 -3.85
CA GLY A 154 6.31 -6.23 -3.70
C GLY A 154 6.22 -6.69 -2.25
N SER A 155 6.24 -8.00 -1.99
CA SER A 155 6.13 -8.55 -0.64
C SER A 155 7.30 -9.43 -0.25
N TYR A 156 7.31 -9.88 1.00
CA TYR A 156 8.29 -10.83 1.53
C TYR A 156 8.36 -12.15 0.74
N LEU A 157 7.29 -12.53 0.02
CA LEU A 157 7.26 -13.72 -0.85
C LEU A 157 7.93 -13.51 -2.21
N CYS A 158 8.28 -12.27 -2.58
CA CYS A 158 8.80 -11.95 -3.91
C CYS A 158 10.29 -12.29 -4.05
N SER A 159 10.72 -12.66 -5.27
CA SER A 159 12.13 -12.92 -5.65
C SER A 159 12.41 -12.47 -7.09
N PRO A 160 13.65 -12.09 -7.45
CA PRO A 160 14.02 -11.76 -8.83
C PRO A 160 13.67 -12.85 -9.85
N ASN A 161 13.63 -14.11 -9.41
CA ASN A 161 13.35 -15.27 -10.24
C ASN A 161 11.85 -15.61 -10.35
N THR A 162 10.99 -14.98 -9.55
CA THR A 162 9.56 -15.31 -9.48
C THR A 162 8.70 -14.04 -9.55
N CYS A 163 8.24 -13.55 -8.40
CA CYS A 163 7.67 -12.23 -8.26
C CYS A 163 8.81 -11.22 -8.13
N HIS A 164 9.20 -10.56 -9.23
CA HIS A 164 10.15 -9.45 -9.16
C HIS A 164 9.43 -8.14 -8.72
N GLY A 165 8.70 -8.21 -7.60
CA GLY A 165 7.75 -7.20 -7.14
C GLY A 165 8.36 -5.88 -6.66
N THR A 166 9.65 -5.91 -6.30
CA THR A 166 10.42 -4.76 -5.82
C THR A 166 10.91 -3.84 -6.95
N GLN A 167 10.53 -4.13 -8.21
CA GLN A 167 10.85 -3.29 -9.36
C GLN A 167 9.66 -2.46 -9.84
N PRO A 168 9.83 -1.16 -10.15
CA PRO A 168 8.74 -0.28 -10.62
C PRO A 168 8.08 -0.68 -11.95
N GLU A 169 8.75 -1.47 -12.78
CA GLU A 169 8.18 -1.99 -14.03
C GLU A 169 7.22 -3.15 -13.80
N ARG A 170 7.25 -3.79 -12.62
CA ARG A 170 6.36 -4.90 -12.32
C ARG A 170 4.93 -4.39 -12.18
N LYS A 171 4.04 -4.97 -12.99
CA LYS A 171 2.60 -4.67 -12.99
C LYS A 171 1.85 -5.84 -12.36
N LEU A 172 1.28 -5.59 -11.19
CA LEU A 172 0.34 -6.48 -10.53
C LEU A 172 -0.92 -5.69 -10.21
N PHE A 173 -2.07 -6.32 -10.42
CA PHE A 173 -3.37 -5.71 -10.20
C PHE A 173 -4.24 -6.62 -9.33
N VAL A 174 -5.13 -6.00 -8.57
CA VAL A 174 -6.14 -6.65 -7.73
C VAL A 174 -7.48 -5.96 -7.93
N ASP A 175 -8.59 -6.66 -7.79
CA ASP A 175 -9.90 -5.99 -7.73
C ASP A 175 -10.07 -5.21 -6.41
N LYS A 176 -11.20 -4.52 -6.25
CA LYS A 176 -11.41 -3.60 -5.12
C LYS A 176 -11.75 -4.29 -3.80
N GLU A 177 -12.13 -5.56 -3.84
CA GLU A 177 -12.70 -6.33 -2.73
C GLU A 177 -11.75 -7.44 -2.24
N THR A 178 -10.80 -7.87 -3.07
CA THR A 178 -9.81 -8.88 -2.68
C THR A 178 -8.89 -8.37 -1.57
N ALA A 179 -8.91 -9.10 -0.47
CA ALA A 179 -7.94 -9.06 0.61
C ALA A 179 -7.00 -10.28 0.51
N ASN A 180 -5.74 -10.12 0.94
CA ASN A 180 -4.75 -11.19 0.96
C ASN A 180 -3.81 -11.02 2.16
N THR A 181 -3.26 -12.12 2.66
CA THR A 181 -2.22 -12.20 3.70
C THR A 181 -1.02 -11.26 3.56
N HIS A 182 -0.71 -10.77 2.36
CA HIS A 182 0.42 -9.88 2.13
C HIS A 182 0.07 -8.64 1.32
N ILE A 183 -1.21 -8.25 1.28
CA ILE A 183 -1.68 -6.96 0.73
C ILE A 183 -2.00 -6.05 1.91
N SER A 184 -1.46 -4.84 1.86
CA SER A 184 -1.49 -3.79 2.87
C SER A 184 -1.66 -2.41 2.21
N MET A 185 -1.37 -1.35 2.94
CA MET A 185 -1.36 0.02 2.44
C MET A 185 -0.29 0.88 3.11
N VAL A 186 0.20 1.84 2.33
CA VAL A 186 0.88 3.04 2.81
C VAL A 186 0.01 4.26 2.58
N VAL A 187 0.17 5.26 3.43
CA VAL A 187 -0.57 6.51 3.37
C VAL A 187 0.35 7.72 3.52
N TYR A 188 -0.09 8.88 3.03
CA TYR A 188 0.50 10.18 3.34
C TYR A 188 -0.57 11.16 3.82
N ASN A 189 -0.16 12.17 4.57
CA ASN A 189 -1.02 13.29 4.93
C ASN A 189 -1.00 14.35 3.82
N PRO A 190 -2.12 14.65 3.16
CA PRO A 190 -2.16 15.65 2.08
C PRO A 190 -2.13 17.11 2.57
N ASN A 191 -2.14 17.35 3.87
CA ASN A 191 -2.24 18.70 4.48
C ASN A 191 -0.95 19.15 5.18
N ILE A 192 0.16 18.44 5.01
CA ILE A 192 1.48 18.78 5.57
C ILE A 192 2.38 19.26 4.43
#